data_AF-J4H5I7-F1
#
_entry.id   AF-J4H5I7-F1
#
_cell.length_a   1.000
_cell.length_b   1.000
_cell.length_c   1.000
_cell.angle_alpha   90.00
_cell.angle_beta   90.00
_cell.angle_gamma   90.00
#
_symmetry.space_group_name_H-M   'P 1'
#
loop_
_entity.id
_entity.type
_entity.pdbx_description
1 polymer ?
#
loop_
_entity_poly.entity_id
_entity_poly.type
_entity_poly.pdbx_seq_one_letter_code
_entity_poly.pdbx_strand_id
1 'polypeptide(L)'
;MQRTMVFMADMQPVLPLDIWGVLLLSHEGAALRDVLADREGECPAFATWSLDTLASSRTLIVTRLRATKRTFPALVQKLVEYAKKCDARKIEIWGMQEELQEVANGLGWTTSARDNHLSSFKWYGKEVDEGIDWMFNERFCQC
;
A
#
# COMPACT_ATOMS: atom_id res chain seq x y z
N MET A 1 -16.96 -1.80 -17.98
CA MET A 1 -15.94 -2.48 -17.15
C MET A 1 -15.73 -3.87 -17.74
N GLN A 2 -14.56 -4.15 -18.31
CA GLN A 2 -14.26 -5.44 -18.95
C GLN A 2 -13.23 -6.19 -18.10
N ARG A 3 -13.54 -7.42 -17.71
CA ARG A 3 -12.65 -8.30 -16.95
C ARG A 3 -12.24 -9.44 -17.88
N THR A 4 -10.94 -9.66 -18.02
CA THR A 4 -10.39 -10.72 -18.87
C THR A 4 -9.39 -11.51 -18.06
N MET A 5 -9.49 -12.84 -18.10
CA MET A 5 -8.58 -13.78 -17.44
C MET A 5 -7.87 -14.58 -18.53
N VAL A 6 -6.55 -14.64 -18.47
CA VAL A 6 -5.73 -15.38 -19.44
C VAL A 6 -5.26 -16.67 -18.77
N PHE A 7 -5.42 -17.79 -19.47
CA PHE A 7 -4.99 -19.10 -19.02
C PHE A 7 -3.75 -19.54 -19.79
N MET A 8 -2.90 -20.34 -19.15
CA MET A 8 -1.87 -21.13 -19.81
C MET A 8 -2.50 -22.28 -20.61
N ALA A 9 -1.70 -22.96 -21.44
CA ALA A 9 -2.17 -24.08 -22.26
C ALA A 9 -2.74 -25.26 -21.44
N ASP A 10 -2.41 -25.34 -20.15
CA ASP A 10 -2.88 -26.33 -19.18
C ASP A 10 -4.11 -25.86 -18.35
N MET A 11 -4.75 -24.76 -18.75
CA MET A 11 -5.88 -24.14 -18.04
C MET A 11 -5.55 -23.61 -16.64
N GLN A 12 -4.26 -23.46 -16.29
CA GLN A 12 -3.87 -22.71 -15.11
C GLN A 12 -4.04 -21.20 -15.39
N PRO A 13 -4.67 -20.43 -14.50
CA PRO A 13 -4.73 -18.98 -14.66
C PRO A 13 -3.31 -18.41 -14.61
N VAL A 14 -2.97 -17.55 -15.57
CA VAL A 14 -1.76 -16.72 -15.49
C VAL A 14 -2.06 -15.63 -14.48
N LEU A 15 -1.76 -15.89 -13.20
CA LEU A 15 -1.79 -14.86 -12.18
C LEU A 15 -0.61 -13.92 -12.43
N PRO A 16 -0.84 -12.62 -12.68
CA PRO A 16 0.25 -11.73 -13.06
C PRO A 16 1.32 -11.61 -11.96
N LEU A 17 0.97 -11.88 -10.69
CA LEU A 17 1.86 -11.92 -9.53
C LEU A 17 1.26 -12.83 -8.42
N ASP A 18 2.07 -13.69 -7.80
CA ASP A 18 1.63 -14.59 -6.70
C ASP A 18 1.55 -13.88 -5.33
N ILE A 19 2.14 -12.68 -5.20
CA ILE A 19 2.30 -12.01 -3.90
C ILE A 19 1.68 -10.60 -3.94
N TRP A 20 0.68 -10.40 -3.09
CA TRP A 20 -0.10 -9.15 -3.00
C TRP A 20 0.09 -8.43 -1.66
N GLY A 21 0.94 -8.98 -0.79
CA GLY A 21 1.20 -8.42 0.52
C GLY A 21 2.28 -9.17 1.28
N VAL A 22 2.66 -8.60 2.42
CA VAL A 22 3.63 -9.15 3.37
C VAL A 22 3.11 -8.93 4.79
N LEU A 23 3.32 -9.92 5.64
CA LEU A 23 3.08 -9.88 7.09
C LEU A 23 4.43 -10.09 7.78
N LEU A 24 4.78 -9.21 8.73
CA LEU A 24 5.96 -9.42 9.57
C LEU A 24 5.63 -10.42 10.67
N LEU A 25 6.45 -11.46 10.76
CA LEU A 25 6.37 -12.46 11.81
C LEU A 25 7.06 -11.93 13.08
N SER A 26 6.51 -12.22 14.25
CA SER A 26 6.98 -11.68 15.53
C SER A 26 8.42 -12.10 15.87
N HIS A 27 8.86 -13.28 15.41
CA HIS A 27 10.21 -13.79 15.56
C HIS A 27 10.54 -14.80 14.44
N GLU A 28 11.84 -15.06 14.22
CA GLU A 28 12.28 -16.09 13.29
C GLU A 28 11.76 -17.46 13.72
N GLY A 29 11.04 -18.15 12.82
CA GLY A 29 10.40 -19.44 13.09
C GLY A 29 8.94 -19.37 13.55
N ALA A 30 8.39 -18.19 13.82
CA ALA A 30 6.97 -18.03 14.11
C ALA A 30 6.11 -18.40 12.90
N ALA A 31 5.03 -19.14 13.12
CA ALA A 31 4.05 -19.42 12.07
C ALA A 31 2.99 -18.32 12.01
N LEU A 32 2.32 -18.19 10.85
CA LEU A 32 1.20 -17.26 10.65
C LEU A 32 0.12 -17.40 11.74
N ARG A 33 -0.17 -18.65 12.14
CA ARG A 33 -1.13 -18.95 13.21
C ARG A 33 -0.76 -18.33 14.55
N ASP A 34 0.53 -18.23 14.86
CA ASP A 34 1.01 -17.72 16.14
C ASP A 34 0.79 -16.21 16.20
N VAL A 35 1.04 -15.53 15.08
CA VAL A 35 0.80 -14.09 14.92
C VAL A 35 -0.70 -13.74 14.94
N LEU A 36 -1.56 -14.62 14.40
CA LEU A 36 -3.01 -14.42 14.39
C LEU A 36 -3.68 -14.79 15.73
N ALA A 37 -3.06 -15.70 16.50
CA ALA A 37 -3.56 -16.14 17.80
C ALA A 37 -3.13 -15.23 18.96
N ASP A 38 -2.13 -14.37 18.74
CA ASP A 38 -1.60 -13.46 19.75
C ASP A 38 -2.66 -12.39 20.10
N ARG A 39 -3.27 -12.54 21.29
CA ARG A 39 -4.37 -11.67 21.76
C ARG A 39 -3.90 -10.55 22.70
N GLU A 40 -2.63 -10.51 23.08
CA GLU A 40 -2.20 -9.74 24.26
C GLU A 40 -1.07 -8.70 24.07
N GLY A 41 -0.57 -8.40 22.86
CA GLY A 41 0.59 -7.49 22.78
C GLY A 41 0.59 -6.46 21.65
N GLU A 42 0.69 -6.90 20.41
CA GLU A 42 0.91 -5.99 19.29
C GLU A 42 0.14 -6.43 18.06
N CYS A 43 -0.59 -5.48 17.48
CA CYS A 43 -1.24 -5.69 16.19
C CYS A 43 -0.17 -6.02 15.14
N PRO A 44 -0.38 -7.07 14.33
CA PRO A 44 0.65 -7.51 13.40
C PRO A 44 0.90 -6.46 12.32
N ALA A 45 2.18 -6.28 11.98
CA ALA A 45 2.58 -5.34 10.96
C ALA A 45 2.48 -5.98 9.57
N PHE A 46 1.75 -5.36 8.67
CA PHE A 46 1.56 -5.85 7.32
C PHE A 46 1.40 -4.73 6.30
N ALA A 47 1.69 -5.06 5.05
CA ALA A 47 1.37 -4.20 3.91
C ALA A 47 0.78 -5.05 2.78
N THR A 48 -0.17 -4.50 2.06
CA THR A 48 -0.66 -5.04 0.78
C THR A 48 -0.47 -4.01 -0.32
N TRP A 49 -0.36 -4.45 -1.57
CA TRP A 49 -0.09 -3.55 -2.69
C TRP A 49 -0.76 -4.01 -3.97
N SER A 50 -0.83 -3.10 -4.93
CA SER A 50 -1.09 -3.37 -6.34
C SER A 50 0.10 -2.88 -7.18
N LEU A 51 0.27 -3.45 -8.37
CA LEU A 51 1.27 -3.02 -9.31
C LEU A 51 0.58 -2.24 -10.44
N ASP A 52 0.84 -0.94 -10.52
CA ASP A 52 0.43 -0.14 -11.67
C ASP A 52 1.46 -0.29 -12.78
N THR A 53 1.13 -1.09 -13.79
CA THR A 53 1.94 -1.29 -15.00
C THR A 53 1.58 -0.32 -16.11
N LEU A 54 0.51 0.48 -15.96
CA LEU A 54 0.03 1.41 -16.97
C LEU A 54 0.65 2.81 -16.80
N ALA A 55 1.13 3.13 -15.60
CA ALA A 55 1.90 4.33 -15.36
C ALA A 55 3.20 4.33 -16.20
N SER A 56 3.67 5.54 -16.57
CA SER A 56 4.91 5.75 -17.34
C SER A 56 6.15 5.11 -16.69
N SER A 57 6.08 4.84 -15.39
CA SER A 57 6.98 3.94 -14.67
C SER A 57 6.17 2.93 -13.86
N ARG A 58 6.60 1.65 -13.90
CA ARG A 58 5.99 0.59 -13.11
C ARG A 58 6.04 0.95 -11.62
N THR A 59 4.88 1.14 -11.02
CA THR A 59 4.74 1.71 -9.67
C THR A 59 4.05 0.71 -8.74
N LEU A 60 4.66 0.44 -7.59
CA LEU A 60 4.07 -0.36 -6.52
C LEU A 60 3.22 0.53 -5.62
N ILE A 61 1.90 0.38 -5.67
CA ILE A 61 0.98 1.20 -4.89
C ILE A 61 0.56 0.40 -3.66
N VAL A 62 0.96 0.86 -2.47
CA VAL A 62 0.53 0.26 -1.20
C VAL A 62 -0.95 0.61 -0.96
N THR A 63 -1.76 -0.43 -0.82
CA THR A 63 -3.22 -0.32 -0.66
C THR A 63 -3.65 -0.39 0.79
N ARG A 64 -2.95 -1.19 1.61
CA ARG A 64 -3.15 -1.26 3.06
C ARG A 64 -1.80 -1.28 3.74
N LEU A 65 -1.69 -0.55 4.84
CA LEU A 65 -0.48 -0.47 5.65
C LEU A 65 -0.89 -0.46 7.12
N ARG A 66 -0.40 -1.43 7.88
CA ARG A 66 -0.45 -1.42 9.33
C ARG A 66 0.95 -1.61 9.87
N ALA A 67 1.45 -0.63 10.59
CA ALA A 67 2.76 -0.69 11.23
C ALA A 67 2.81 0.29 12.41
N THR A 68 3.75 0.06 13.31
CA THR A 68 4.17 1.02 14.34
C THR A 68 5.49 1.67 13.90
N LYS A 69 5.91 2.76 14.56
CA LYS A 69 7.25 3.35 14.32
C LYS A 69 8.38 2.32 14.39
N ARG A 70 8.23 1.28 15.22
CA ARG A 70 9.21 0.20 15.40
C ARG A 70 9.20 -0.82 14.26
N THR A 71 8.03 -1.22 13.77
CA THR A 71 7.90 -2.29 12.76
C THR A 71 7.94 -1.77 11.33
N PHE A 72 7.65 -0.49 11.13
CA PHE A 72 7.59 0.14 9.81
C PHE A 72 8.90 0.03 9.00
N PRO A 73 10.11 0.25 9.56
CA PRO A 73 11.35 0.11 8.80
C PRO A 73 11.55 -1.28 8.19
N ALA A 74 11.27 -2.34 8.96
CA ALA A 74 11.36 -3.72 8.47
C ALA A 74 10.34 -4.00 7.35
N LEU A 75 9.14 -3.41 7.46
CA LEU A 75 8.10 -3.55 6.44
C LEU A 75 8.47 -2.82 5.15
N VAL A 76 9.04 -1.63 5.25
CA VAL A 76 9.58 -0.86 4.12
C VAL A 76 10.67 -1.63 3.40
N GLN A 77 11.59 -2.28 4.13
CA GLN A 77 12.62 -3.12 3.53
C GLN A 77 11.99 -4.24 2.68
N LYS A 78 10.94 -4.90 3.18
CA LYS A 78 10.21 -5.94 2.42
C LYS A 78 9.53 -5.39 1.17
N LEU A 79 8.95 -4.19 1.25
CA LEU A 79 8.37 -3.51 0.09
C LEU A 79 9.44 -3.20 -0.97
N VAL A 80 10.62 -2.73 -0.57
CA VAL A 80 11.74 -2.46 -1.50
C VAL A 80 12.27 -3.75 -2.12
N GLU A 81 12.43 -4.82 -1.34
CA GLU A 81 12.81 -6.13 -1.86
C GLU A 81 11.82 -6.62 -2.92
N TYR A 82 10.52 -6.47 -2.66
CA TYR A 82 9.48 -6.86 -3.62
C TYR A 82 9.47 -5.96 -4.86
N ALA A 83 9.55 -4.64 -4.69
CA ALA A 83 9.62 -3.69 -5.79
C ALA A 83 10.77 -4.01 -6.76
N LYS A 84 11.96 -4.36 -6.22
CA LYS A 84 13.11 -4.80 -7.03
C LYS A 84 12.81 -6.07 -7.81
N LYS A 85 12.18 -7.08 -7.19
CA LYS A 85 11.81 -8.34 -7.87
C LYS A 85 10.86 -8.11 -9.04
N CYS A 86 9.96 -7.14 -8.90
CA CYS A 86 8.98 -6.81 -9.93
C CYS A 86 9.43 -5.69 -10.88
N ASP A 87 10.69 -5.24 -10.84
CA ASP A 87 11.19 -4.08 -11.61
C ASP A 87 10.31 -2.82 -11.46
N ALA A 88 9.74 -2.63 -10.27
CA ALA A 88 9.01 -1.41 -9.94
C ALA A 88 10.01 -0.29 -9.62
N ARG A 89 9.88 0.84 -10.33
CA ARG A 89 10.78 1.99 -10.21
C ARG A 89 10.35 2.98 -9.13
N LYS A 90 9.10 2.87 -8.68
CA LYS A 90 8.50 3.76 -7.68
C LYS A 90 7.64 2.94 -6.72
N ILE A 91 7.65 3.32 -5.45
CA ILE A 91 6.70 2.83 -4.45
C ILE A 91 5.91 4.04 -3.96
N GLU A 92 4.59 3.90 -3.88
CA GLU A 92 3.69 4.93 -3.39
C GLU A 92 2.89 4.41 -2.21
N ILE A 93 2.86 5.20 -1.14
CA ILE A 93 2.03 4.96 0.04
C ILE A 93 1.17 6.20 0.23
N TRP A 94 -0.14 6.00 0.24
CA TRP A 94 -1.11 7.08 0.39
C TRP A 94 -1.66 7.12 1.82
N GLY A 95 -2.00 8.30 2.31
CA GLY A 95 -2.67 8.47 3.60
C GLY A 95 -1.85 8.00 4.80
N MET A 96 -0.52 8.08 4.72
CA MET A 96 0.35 7.65 5.81
C MET A 96 0.14 8.52 7.06
N GLN A 97 -0.01 7.89 8.23
CA GLN A 97 -0.08 8.59 9.52
C GLN A 97 1.19 9.41 9.76
N GLU A 98 1.06 10.60 10.36
CA GLU A 98 2.19 11.53 10.59
C GLU A 98 3.35 10.85 11.34
N GLU A 99 3.05 9.99 12.32
CA GLU A 99 4.06 9.24 13.06
C GLU A 99 4.94 8.37 12.17
N LEU A 100 4.37 7.81 11.11
CA LEU A 100 5.09 6.97 10.16
C LEU A 100 5.80 7.82 9.09
N GLN A 101 5.28 9.00 8.76
CA GLN A 101 5.93 9.94 7.84
C GLN A 101 7.28 10.41 8.38
N GLU A 102 7.37 10.72 9.69
CA GLU A 102 8.64 11.06 10.33
C GLU A 102 9.70 9.96 10.13
N VAL A 103 9.30 8.71 10.35
CA VAL A 103 10.19 7.55 10.17
C VAL A 103 10.55 7.37 8.69
N ALA A 104 9.58 7.53 7.78
CA ALA A 104 9.79 7.41 6.33
C ALA A 104 10.79 8.46 5.83
N ASN A 105 10.66 9.72 6.26
CA ASN A 105 11.58 10.80 5.91
C ASN A 105 13.00 10.48 6.38
N GLY A 106 13.16 9.93 7.58
CA GLY A 106 14.46 9.46 8.08
C GLY A 106 15.08 8.32 7.26
N LEU A 107 14.25 7.56 6.54
CA LEU A 107 14.67 6.51 5.60
C LEU A 107 14.88 7.02 4.16
N GLY A 108 14.79 8.33 3.93
CA GLY A 108 14.97 8.96 2.62
C GLY A 108 13.73 8.95 1.72
N TRP A 109 12.54 8.67 2.27
CA TRP A 109 11.28 8.83 1.55
C TRP A 109 10.90 10.32 1.50
N THR A 110 10.11 10.68 0.50
CA THR A 110 9.64 12.06 0.32
C THR A 110 8.12 12.12 0.31
N THR A 111 7.55 13.03 1.06
CA THR A 111 6.12 13.37 1.01
C THR A 111 5.90 14.49 0.00
N SER A 112 4.94 14.32 -0.90
CA SER A 112 4.52 15.35 -1.86
C SER A 112 3.00 15.46 -1.90
N ALA A 113 2.49 16.67 -2.11
CA ALA A 113 1.07 16.87 -2.39
C ALA A 113 0.66 16.13 -3.67
N ARG A 114 -0.56 15.59 -3.68
CA ARG A 114 -1.12 14.87 -4.82
C ARG A 114 -2.01 15.81 -5.63
N ASP A 115 -1.59 16.12 -6.84
CA ASP A 115 -2.22 17.08 -7.76
C ASP A 115 -3.05 16.42 -8.89
N ASN A 116 -2.88 15.11 -9.10
CA ASN A 116 -3.33 14.43 -10.33
C ASN A 116 -4.58 13.53 -10.21
N HIS A 117 -5.48 13.74 -9.23
CA HIS A 117 -6.65 12.85 -9.06
C HIS A 117 -7.97 13.58 -8.80
N LEU A 118 -9.03 13.08 -9.46
CA LEU A 118 -10.43 13.46 -9.25
C LEU A 118 -10.89 13.02 -7.87
N SER A 119 -11.50 13.95 -7.13
CA SER A 119 -12.06 13.73 -5.81
C SER A 119 -13.03 12.54 -5.78
N SER A 120 -12.84 11.63 -4.83
CA SER A 120 -13.77 10.52 -4.54
C SER A 120 -15.10 11.00 -3.92
N PHE A 121 -15.15 12.26 -3.48
CA PHE A 121 -16.33 12.91 -2.92
C PHE A 121 -16.76 14.09 -3.79
N LYS A 122 -18.06 14.18 -4.07
CA LYS A 122 -18.66 15.35 -4.72
C LYS A 122 -19.39 16.18 -3.67
N TRP A 123 -18.96 17.42 -3.47
CA TRP A 123 -19.68 18.41 -2.68
C TRP A 123 -20.88 18.92 -3.49
N TYR A 124 -22.07 18.96 -2.87
CA TYR A 124 -23.29 19.50 -3.48
C TYR A 124 -23.77 20.78 -2.76
N GLY A 125 -23.00 21.29 -1.79
CA GLY A 125 -23.29 22.56 -1.13
C GLY A 125 -22.84 23.75 -1.96
N LYS A 126 -23.20 24.96 -1.54
CA LYS A 126 -22.73 26.19 -2.18
C LYS A 126 -21.21 26.27 -2.01
N GLU A 127 -20.47 26.26 -3.11
CA GLU A 127 -19.01 26.42 -3.08
C GLU A 127 -18.70 27.83 -2.56
N VAL A 128 -17.98 27.89 -1.45
CA VAL A 128 -17.37 29.12 -0.95
C VAL A 128 -15.88 28.88 -1.08
N ASP A 129 -15.22 29.63 -1.96
CA ASP A 129 -13.83 29.40 -2.39
C ASP A 129 -12.81 29.33 -1.23
N GLU A 130 -13.20 29.72 -0.02
CA GLU A 130 -12.33 29.85 1.16
C GLU A 130 -12.60 28.81 2.27
N GLY A 131 -13.44 27.79 2.04
CA GLY A 131 -13.90 26.91 3.14
C GLY A 131 -13.98 25.41 2.86
N ILE A 132 -13.48 24.94 1.72
CA ILE A 132 -13.61 23.53 1.32
C ILE A 132 -12.24 22.86 1.31
N ASP A 133 -11.89 22.23 2.43
CA ASP A 133 -10.81 21.25 2.51
C ASP A 133 -11.34 19.88 2.09
N TRP A 134 -10.90 19.42 0.92
CA TRP A 134 -11.30 18.12 0.38
C TRP A 134 -10.57 16.99 1.11
N MET A 135 -11.31 16.16 1.84
CA MET A 135 -10.76 14.97 2.50
C MET A 135 -10.91 13.71 1.62
N PHE A 136 -9.90 12.83 1.70
CA PHE A 136 -9.84 11.49 1.08
C PHE A 136 -9.82 11.47 -0.45
N ASN A 137 -8.60 11.54 -1.01
CA ASN A 137 -8.30 11.43 -2.44
C ASN A 137 -7.80 10.01 -2.77
N GLU A 138 -8.71 9.04 -2.66
CA GLU A 138 -8.38 7.60 -2.75
C GLU A 138 -8.57 7.05 -4.17
N ARG A 139 -7.60 6.25 -4.64
CA ARG A 139 -7.74 5.45 -5.87
C ARG A 139 -8.33 4.06 -5.59
N PHE A 140 -8.18 3.60 -4.35
CA PHE A 140 -8.67 2.34 -3.81
C PHE A 140 -9.06 2.58 -2.36
N CYS A 141 -10.23 2.10 -1.94
CA CYS A 141 -10.75 2.28 -0.59
C CYS A 141 -9.71 1.83 0.45
N GLN A 142 -9.08 2.77 1.16
CA GLN A 142 -8.24 2.46 2.30
C GLN A 142 -9.18 2.25 3.49
N CYS A 143 -9.24 1.01 3.99
CA CYS A 143 -9.98 0.65 5.21
C CYS A 143 -8.98 0.12 6.24
#